data_AF-A0A962CC24-F1
#
_entry.id   AF-A0A962CC24-F1
#
_cell.length_a   1.000
_cell.length_b   1.000
_cell.length_c   1.000
_cell.angle_alpha   90.00
_cell.angle_beta   90.00
_cell.angle_gamma   90.00
#
_symmetry.space_group_name_H-M   'P 1'
#
loop_
_entity.id
_entity.type
_entity.pdbx_description
1 polymer ?
#
loop_
_entity_poly.entity_id
_entity_poly.type
_entity_poly.pdbx_seq_one_letter_code
_entity_poly.pdbx_strand_id
1 'polypeptide(L)' 'TVDAPCNDLEWAHSIGLTSSVHQVNRRFDFVVAGKDKCRIKEIRPIDYKKYLADRKESKDSGKR' A
#
# COMPACT_ATOMS: atom_id res chain seq x y z
N THR A 1 1.98 6.35 4.89
CA THR A 1 1.21 6.38 6.17
C THR A 1 -0.16 6.97 5.90
N VAL A 2 -1.13 6.78 6.80
CA VAL A 2 -2.49 7.32 6.66
C VAL A 2 -2.84 8.21 7.86
N ASP A 3 -3.82 9.10 7.67
CA ASP A 3 -4.38 9.91 8.76
C ASP A 3 -5.40 9.08 9.59
N ALA A 4 -5.46 9.35 10.90
CA ALA A 4 -6.39 8.72 11.82
C ALA A 4 -7.76 9.45 11.85
N PRO A 5 -8.86 8.77 12.21
CA PRO A 5 -8.96 7.35 12.54
C PRO A 5 -9.11 6.46 11.29
N CYS A 6 -8.41 5.33 11.30
CA CYS A 6 -8.45 4.30 10.27
C CYS A 6 -8.34 2.96 11.00
N ASN A 7 -9.44 2.57 11.65
CA ASN A 7 -9.41 1.52 12.66
C ASN A 7 -9.19 0.18 11.97
N ASP A 8 -9.98 -0.11 10.93
CA ASP A 8 -9.97 -1.39 10.24
C ASP A 8 -8.59 -1.75 9.65
N LEU A 9 -7.69 -0.78 9.45
CA LEU A 9 -6.39 -0.98 8.84
C LEU A 9 -5.44 -1.87 9.66
N GLU A 10 -5.51 -1.83 11.00
CA GLU A 10 -4.61 -2.63 11.84
C GLU A 10 -4.89 -4.14 11.71
N TRP A 11 -6.16 -4.50 11.50
CA TRP A 11 -6.62 -5.88 11.40
C TRP A 11 -6.90 -6.32 9.96
N ALA A 12 -6.76 -5.42 8.99
CA ALA A 12 -7.00 -5.71 7.59
C ALA A 12 -5.90 -6.62 7.01
N HIS A 13 -6.29 -7.83 6.62
CA HIS A 13 -5.41 -8.74 5.86
C HIS A 13 -5.11 -8.27 4.43
N SER A 14 -5.94 -7.37 3.90
CA SER A 14 -5.76 -6.79 2.57
C SER A 14 -6.25 -5.35 2.57
N ILE A 15 -5.58 -4.53 1.77
CA ILE A 15 -5.96 -3.13 1.58
C ILE A 15 -6.22 -2.87 0.09
N GLY A 16 -7.23 -2.06 -0.18
CA GLY A 16 -7.43 -1.44 -1.48
C GLY A 16 -6.71 -0.10 -1.56
N LEU A 17 -6.37 0.32 -2.78
CA LEU A 17 -5.83 1.64 -3.06
C LEU A 17 -6.60 2.25 -4.23
N THR A 18 -7.13 3.45 -4.01
CA THR A 18 -7.72 4.23 -5.10
C THR A 18 -6.61 4.92 -5.89
N SER A 19 -6.85 5.13 -7.19
CA SER A 19 -5.89 5.81 -8.06
C SER A 19 -6.62 6.64 -9.09
N SER A 20 -6.02 7.76 -9.45
CA SER A 20 -6.54 8.73 -10.40
C SER A 20 -5.57 8.84 -11.57
N VAL A 21 -6.05 8.64 -12.81
CA VAL A 21 -5.22 8.75 -14.03
C VAL A 21 -3.97 7.87 -13.96
N HIS A 22 -4.12 6.62 -13.49
CA HIS A 22 -3.02 5.66 -13.30
C HIS A 22 -1.90 6.12 -12.36
N GLN A 23 -2.14 7.15 -11.54
CA GLN A 23 -1.23 7.66 -10.54
C GLN A 23 -1.91 7.68 -9.18
N VAL A 24 -1.10 7.54 -8.13
CA VAL A 24 -1.56 7.65 -6.74
C VAL A 24 -1.14 9.02 -6.23
N ASN A 25 -2.12 9.84 -5.89
CA ASN A 25 -1.95 11.16 -5.35
C ASN A 25 -2.46 11.21 -3.91
N ARG A 26 -1.58 11.62 -2.99
CA ARG A 26 -1.90 11.79 -1.59
C ARG A 26 -3.18 12.60 -1.30
N ARG A 27 -3.45 13.62 -2.12
CA ARG A 27 -4.56 14.56 -1.89
C ARG A 27 -5.91 14.03 -2.33
N PHE A 28 -5.94 13.15 -3.33
CA PHE A 28 -7.15 12.72 -4.02
C PHE A 28 -7.46 11.24 -3.82
N ASP A 29 -6.44 10.44 -3.46
CA ASP A 29 -6.57 9.01 -3.26
C ASP A 29 -6.53 8.62 -1.78
N PHE A 30 -7.09 7.44 -1.54
CA PHE A 30 -7.37 6.85 -0.24
C PHE A 30 -6.96 5.39 -0.21
N VAL A 31 -6.54 4.94 0.97
CA VAL A 31 -6.42 3.53 1.32
C VAL A 31 -7.79 3.04 1.77
N VAL A 32 -8.22 1.89 1.25
CA VAL A 32 -9.48 1.26 1.64
C VAL A 32 -9.16 0.03 2.48
N ALA A 33 -9.61 0.00 3.72
CA ALA A 33 -9.45 -1.13 4.64
C ALA A 33 -10.81 -1.52 5.18
N GLY A 34 -11.33 -2.69 4.80
CA GLY A 34 -12.69 -3.08 5.17
C GLY A 34 -13.73 -2.08 4.65
N LYS A 35 -14.40 -1.38 5.58
CA LYS A 35 -15.38 -0.32 5.26
C LYS A 35 -14.79 1.09 5.36
N ASP A 36 -13.59 1.21 5.92
CA ASP A 36 -12.92 2.50 6.14
C ASP A 36 -12.23 3.00 4.86
N LYS A 37 -12.36 4.31 4.62
CA LYS A 37 -11.61 5.05 3.59
C LYS A 37 -10.67 6.03 4.27
N CYS A 38 -9.38 5.71 4.24
CA CYS A 38 -8.36 6.40 4.99
C CYS A 38 -7.53 7.30 4.09
N ARG A 39 -7.39 8.56 4.49
CA ARG A 39 -6.62 9.53 3.72
C ARG A 39 -5.13 9.21 3.79
N ILE A 40 -4.45 9.28 2.66
CA ILE A 40 -3.01 9.09 2.61
C ILE A 40 -2.34 10.31 3.24
N LYS A 41 -1.49 10.09 4.25
CA LYS A 41 -0.70 11.14 4.92
C LYS A 41 0.63 11.39 4.22
N GLU A 42 1.25 10.34 3.71
CA GLU A 42 2.55 10.39 3.05
C GLU A 42 2.76 9.16 2.17
N ILE A 43 3.34 9.38 0.99
CA ILE A 43 3.83 8.34 0.08
C ILE A 43 5.35 8.40 0.14
N ARG A 44 5.99 7.34 0.67
CA ARG A 44 7.44 7.27 0.77
C ARG A 44 8.04 6.58 -0.44
N PRO A 45 9.09 7.14 -1.07
CA PRO A 45 9.83 6.44 -2.10
C PRO A 45 10.51 5.22 -1.50
N ILE A 46 10.65 4.17 -2.31
CA ILE A 46 11.41 2.98 -1.96
C ILE A 46 12.56 2.81 -2.93
N ASP A 47 13.62 2.13 -2.51
CA ASP A 47 14.66 1.67 -3.43
C ASP A 47 14.07 0.56 -4.31
N TYR A 48 13.76 0.92 -5.55
CA TYR A 48 13.15 0.03 -6.51
C TYR A 48 14.06 -1.15 -6.90
N LYS A 49 15.38 -0.94 -6.95
CA LYS A 49 16.33 -2.01 -7.28
C LYS A 49 16.34 -3.07 -6.19
N LYS A 50 16.39 -2.62 -4.94
CA LYS A 50 16.32 -3.52 -3.78
C LYS A 50 14.99 -4.28 -3.74
N TYR A 51 13.87 -3.58 -3.94
CA TYR A 51 12.55 -4.21 -4.01
C TYR A 51 12.47 -5.34 -5.07
N LEU A 52 13.04 -5.12 -6.26
CA LEU A 52 13.06 -6.14 -7.30
C LEU A 52 13.93 -7.36 -6.92
N ALA A 53 15.06 -7.15 -6.25
CA ALA A 53 15.91 -8.22 -5.76
C ALA A 53 15.17 -9.07 -4.71
N ASP A 54 14.57 -8.43 -3.71
CA ASP A 54 13.80 -9.08 -2.64
C ASP A 54 12.59 -9.84 -3.21
N ARG A 55 11.93 -9.28 -4.24
CA ARG A 55 10.81 -9.93 -4.94
C ARG A 55 11.26 -11.18 -5.71
N LYS A 56 12.47 -11.18 -6.28
CA LYS A 56 13.02 -12.36 -6.98
C LYS A 56 13.32 -13.48 -5.98
N GLU A 57 13.93 -13.14 -4.85
CA GLU A 57 14.31 -14.08 -3.80
C GLU A 57 13.08 -14.73 -3.11
N SER A 58 12.05 -13.93 -2.83
CA SER A 58 10.77 -14.43 -2.30
C SER A 58 10.03 -15.36 -3.27
N LYS A 59 10.08 -15.07 -4.58
CA LYS A 59 9.52 -15.97 -5.60
C LYS A 59 10.27 -17.29 -5.72
N ASP A 60 11.60 -17.28 -5.56
CA ASP A 60 12.42 -18.50 -5.63
C ASP A 60 12.20 -19.40 -4.39
N SER A 61 11.99 -18.78 -3.23
CA SER A 61 11.74 -19.48 -1.96
C SER A 61 10.38 -20.17 -1.91
N GLY A 62 9.35 -19.64 -2.59
CA GLY A 62 8.01 -20.25 -2.67
C GLY A 62 7.86 -21.34 -3.74
N LYS A 63 8.93 -21.64 -4.50
CA LYS A 63 8.93 -22.64 -5.58
C LYS A 63 9.66 -23.94 -5.20
N ARG A 64 10.15 -24.05 -3.96
CA ARG A 64 10.83 -25.24 -3.42
C ARG A 64 9.90 -26.10 -2.58
#